data_AF-A0A1U7JDI8-F1
#
_entry.id   AF-A0A1U7JDI8-F1
#
_cell.length_a   1.000
_cell.length_b   1.000
_cell.length_c   1.000
_cell.angle_alpha   90.00
_cell.angle_beta   90.00
_cell.angle_gamma   90.00
#
_symmetry.space_group_name_H-M   'P 1'
#
loop_
_entity.id
_entity.type
_entity.pdbx_description
1 polymer ?
#
loop_
_entity_poly.entity_id
_entity_poly.type
_entity_poly.pdbx_seq_one_letter_code
_entity_poly.pdbx_strand_id
1 'polypeptide(L)' 'MPFRKPRLFLADKGYDGDAVRQSLLLAGISPVIPPKSNRREPIPCDFRAYKDRNRIERMFNKVKQFR' A
#
# COMPACT_ATOMS: atom_id res chain seq x y z
N MET A 1 -11.77 -22.93 -1.91
CA MET A 1 -12.15 -21.71 -1.14
C MET A 1 -11.80 -20.50 -1.99
N PRO A 2 -12.74 -19.61 -2.37
CA PRO A 2 -12.37 -18.43 -3.14
C PRO A 2 -11.65 -17.43 -2.22
N PHE A 3 -10.38 -17.18 -2.51
CA PHE A 3 -9.66 -16.05 -1.92
C PHE A 3 -10.34 -14.77 -2.38
N ARG A 4 -10.96 -14.02 -1.45
CA ARG A 4 -11.54 -12.71 -1.76
C ARG A 4 -10.42 -11.81 -2.29
N LYS A 5 -10.56 -11.33 -3.53
CA LYS A 5 -9.62 -10.34 -4.07
C LYS A 5 -9.65 -9.09 -3.18
N PRO A 6 -8.48 -8.62 -2.68
CA PRO A 6 -8.43 -7.41 -1.89
C PRO A 6 -8.82 -6.22 -2.78
N ARG A 7 -9.59 -5.28 -2.24
CA ARG A 7 -10.01 -4.07 -2.98
C ARG A 7 -8.93 -2.99 -3.00
N LEU A 8 -8.09 -2.99 -1.98
CA LEU A 8 -7.06 -1.98 -1.72
C LEU A 8 -5.73 -2.68 -1.48
N PHE A 9 -4.67 -2.11 -2.03
CA PHE A 9 -3.30 -2.54 -1.80
C PHE A 9 -2.55 -1.43 -1.06
N LEU A 10 -2.33 -1.63 0.24
CA LEU A 10 -1.48 -0.74 1.03
C LEU A 10 -0.02 -1.18 0.89
N ALA A 11 0.84 -0.27 0.43
CA ALA A 11 2.25 -0.54 0.38
C ALA A 11 3.07 0.69 0.75
N ASP A 12 4.33 0.42 1.07
CA ASP A 12 5.31 1.45 1.35
C ASP A 12 5.69 2.24 0.11
N LYS A 13 6.18 3.46 0.35
CA LYS A 13 6.72 4.36 -0.69
C LYS A 13 7.80 3.70 -1.57
N GLY A 14 8.51 2.70 -1.04
CA GLY A 14 9.51 1.91 -1.79
C GLY A 14 8.91 1.04 -2.91
N TYR A 15 7.60 0.74 -2.83
CA TYR A 15 6.86 -0.01 -3.84
C TYR A 15 6.17 0.90 -4.87
N ASP A 16 6.49 2.20 -4.88
CA ASP A 16 5.99 3.15 -5.88
C ASP A 16 6.69 2.93 -7.23
N GLY A 17 6.38 1.82 -7.88
CA GLY A 17 6.78 1.49 -9.24
C GLY A 17 5.56 1.47 -10.16
N ASP A 18 5.68 2.08 -11.35
CA ASP A 18 4.59 2.15 -12.33
C ASP A 18 4.04 0.77 -12.71
N ALA A 19 4.93 -0.20 -12.91
CA ALA A 19 4.55 -1.59 -13.20
C ALA A 19 3.70 -2.22 -12.09
N VAL A 20 4.00 -1.91 -10.82
CA VAL A 20 3.24 -2.40 -9.67
C VAL A 20 1.85 -1.77 -9.65
N ARG A 21 1.75 -0.44 -9.85
CA ARG A 21 0.46 0.25 -9.90
C ARG A 21 -0.40 -0.24 -11.06
N GLN A 22 0.18 -0.41 -12.25
CA GLN A 22 -0.53 -0.90 -13.43
C GLN A 22 -1.02 -2.33 -13.25
N SER A 23 -0.19 -3.25 -12.74
CA SER A 23 -0.61 -4.63 -12.48
C SER A 23 -1.73 -4.72 -11.44
N LEU A 24 -1.69 -3.89 -10.39
CA LEU A 24 -2.76 -3.79 -9.40
C LEU A 24 -4.07 -3.28 -10.00
N LEU A 25 -4.00 -2.22 -10.83
CA LEU A 25 -5.17 -1.68 -11.52
C LEU A 25 -5.79 -2.70 -12.48
N LEU A 26 -4.96 -3.43 -13.24
CA LEU A 26 -5.40 -4.53 -14.11
C LEU A 26 -6.05 -5.67 -13.31
N ALA A 27 -5.59 -5.91 -12.09
CA ALA A 27 -6.19 -6.89 -11.18
C ALA A 27 -7.50 -6.39 -10.52
N GLY A 28 -7.90 -5.13 -10.74
CA GLY A 28 -9.06 -4.49 -10.11
C GLY A 28 -8.81 -4.04 -8.67
N ILE A 29 -7.54 -3.84 -8.30
CA ILE A 29 -7.10 -3.50 -6.95
C ILE A 29 -6.59 -2.05 -6.95
N SER A 30 -7.09 -1.22 -6.04
CA SER A 30 -6.66 0.17 -5.96
C SER A 30 -5.34 0.31 -5.17
N PRO A 31 -4.27 0.87 -5.77
CA PRO A 31 -2.98 1.04 -5.10
C PRO A 31 -3.00 2.27 -4.16
N VAL A 32 -2.99 1.99 -2.85
CA VAL A 32 -2.82 3.00 -1.78
C VAL A 32 -1.34 3.07 -1.41
N ILE A 33 -0.56 3.59 -2.35
CA ILE A 33 0.89 3.75 -2.23
C ILE A 33 1.22 5.23 -2.28
N PRO A 34 1.85 5.81 -1.25
CA PRO A 34 2.22 7.22 -1.24
C PRO A 34 3.25 7.47 -2.35
N PRO A 35 3.09 8.55 -3.13
CA PRO A 35 4.01 8.84 -4.23
C PRO A 35 5.42 9.10 -3.72
N LYS A 36 6.43 8.70 -4.50
CA LYS A 36 7.82 9.04 -4.19
C LYS A 36 8.02 10.56 -4.31
N SER A 37 8.85 11.16 -3.45
CA SER A 37 9.12 12.61 -3.49
C SER A 37 9.81 13.06 -4.78
N ASN A 38 10.43 12.12 -5.52
CA ASN A 38 11.12 12.38 -6.79
C ASN A 38 10.20 12.22 -8.01
N ARG A 39 8.87 12.06 -7.80
CA ARG A 39 7.92 11.83 -8.87
C ARG A 39 7.49 13.16 -9.47
N ARG A 40 7.61 13.30 -10.80
CA ARG A 40 7.20 14.51 -11.53
C ARG A 40 5.68 14.71 -11.53
N GLU A 41 4.92 13.64 -11.49
CA GLU A 41 3.46 13.67 -11.49
C GLU A 41 2.91 13.25 -10.12
N PRO A 42 2.16 14.13 -9.43
CA PRO A 42 1.53 13.79 -8.17
C PRO A 42 0.37 12.81 -8.42
N ILE A 43 0.51 11.59 -7.89
CA ILE A 43 -0.59 10.62 -7.89
C ILE A 43 -1.46 10.86 -6.67
N PRO A 44 -2.80 10.99 -6.83
CA PRO A 44 -3.71 11.02 -5.70
C PRO A 44 -3.62 9.69 -4.94
N CYS A 45 -3.18 9.77 -3.68
CA CYS A 45 -3.18 8.65 -2.75
C CYS A 45 -4.22 8.93 -1.67
N ASP A 46 -5.06 7.94 -1.38
CA ASP A 46 -6.00 8.05 -0.26
C ASP A 46 -5.24 7.91 1.07
N PHE A 47 -4.85 9.06 1.62
CA PHE A 47 -4.16 9.12 2.91
C PHE A 47 -5.00 8.62 4.08
N ARG A 48 -6.34 8.62 3.98
CA ARG A 48 -7.20 8.04 5.02
C ARG A 48 -7.06 6.52 5.03
N ALA A 49 -7.10 5.90 3.85
CA ALA A 49 -6.83 4.47 3.71
C ALA A 49 -5.38 4.14 4.11
N TYR A 50 -4.40 4.99 3.74
CA TYR A 50 -3.00 4.79 4.11
C TYR A 50 -2.77 4.79 5.64
N LYS A 51 -3.60 5.50 6.42
CA LYS A 51 -3.52 5.52 7.89
C LYS A 51 -3.70 4.13 8.53
N ASP A 52 -4.40 3.22 7.86
CA ASP A 52 -4.55 1.84 8.35
C ASP A 52 -3.22 1.06 8.36
N ARG A 53 -2.19 1.51 7.63
CA ARG A 53 -0.83 0.96 7.72
C ARG A 53 -0.27 0.98 9.14
N ASN A 54 -0.64 1.97 9.95
CA ASN A 54 -0.23 2.07 11.36
C ASN A 54 -0.71 0.86 12.19
N ARG A 55 -1.82 0.21 11.83
CA ARG A 55 -2.26 -1.04 12.50
C ARG A 55 -1.28 -2.17 12.23
N ILE A 56 -0.83 -2.28 10.98
CA ILE A 56 0.16 -3.26 10.53
C ILE A 56 1.52 -2.98 11.21
N GLU A 57 1.97 -1.73 11.22
CA GLU A 57 3.22 -1.33 11.88
C GLU A 57 3.20 -1.63 13.38
N ARG A 58 2.09 -1.33 14.08
CA ARG A 58 1.95 -1.66 15.50
C ARG A 58 1.97 -3.15 15.77
N MET A 59 1.37 -3.95 14.88
CA MET A 59 1.44 -5.41 14.98
C MET A 59 2.90 -5.88 14.87
N PHE A 60 3.63 -5.44 13.85
CA PHE A 60 5.05 -5.79 13.69
C PHE A 60 5.92 -5.28 14.84
N ASN A 61 5.64 -4.08 15.35
CA ASN A 61 6.36 -3.53 16.49
C ASN A 61 6.16 -4.38 17.75
N LYS A 62 4.93 -4.86 17.99
CA LYS A 62 4.67 -5.82 19.07
C LYS A 62 5.45 -7.11 18.88
N VAL A 63 5.46 -7.69 17.68
CA VAL A 63 6.25 -8.91 17.39
C VAL A 63 7.74 -8.68 17.67
N LYS A 64 8.28 -7.51 17.31
CA LYS A 64 9.68 -7.14 17.59
C LYS A 64 9.97 -6.93 19.08
N GLN A 65 8.99 -6.52 19.88
CA GLN A 65 9.15 -6.31 21.33
C GLN A 65 9.33 -7.63 22.10
N PHE A 66 8.84 -8.74 21.55
CA PHE A 66 8.94 -10.07 22.15
C PHE A 66 10.25 -10.79 21.77
N ARG A 67 11.24 -10.05 21.29
CA ARG A 67 12.55 -10.55 20.88
C ARG A 67 13.63 -9.99 21.78
#